data_AF-A0A2V9M1T4-F1
#
_entry.id   AF-A0A2V9M1T4-F1
#
_cell.length_a   1.000
_cell.length_b   1.000
_cell.length_c   1.000
_cell.angle_alpha   90.00
_cell.angle_beta   90.00
_cell.angle_gamma   90.00
#
_symmetry.space_group_name_H-M   'P 1'
#
loop_
_entity.id
_entity.type
_entity.pdbx_description
1 polymer ?
#
loop_
_entity_poly.entity_id
_entity_poly.type
_entity_poly.pdbx_seq_one_letter_code
_entity_poly.pdbx_strand_id
1 'polypeptide(L)'
;DSPDTIVSGLPLGGDHPMHPFIINAEGSMYVDVATATNSCQLQNRTPKSPGANPCTELVTRGGIWRYDENKTNQTFSPAGRFATGIRNAEGFALDSTGHRVFVTQHGRDQLYTNWPALYKPDQEATQPAEELLLLRAGGDYGWPECYYDAGAQKLVLAPEYGGDGGKKVGPCTNKLPPTAAFPAHWAPNAMVFSDKEQFPIRYRSGVFIAFHGSWNRAPYAQGGYNVVFQPLAGDRASGSCEIFADGFAGAVKSPDRAEHRPSGLAVGPDGSLYVSDDVRGRIYRIVYRGGSEGGAAKFTPCPSASAPAGNIIEVAAKPPEGTHPDAGAPTSRNLPVPEGATGEMVALGERIYHGQVGGATCTGCHGASGKGSPLGPDLTDKKWLWSDGSYTGIAKTIAEGVMRPKQYRSPMPPTGGAQLTADQISALAAYVWALSH
;
A
#
# COMPACT_ATOMS: atom_id res chain seq x y z
N ASP A 1 -15.04 -32.28 -13.87
CA ASP A 1 -13.72 -32.18 -14.51
C ASP A 1 -12.69 -31.64 -13.53
N SER A 2 -11.49 -32.22 -13.50
CA SER A 2 -10.37 -31.69 -12.72
C SER A 2 -9.80 -30.46 -13.44
N PRO A 3 -9.37 -29.40 -12.72
CA PRO A 3 -8.74 -28.25 -13.35
C PRO A 3 -7.43 -28.65 -14.04
N ASP A 4 -7.17 -28.07 -15.21
CA ASP A 4 -5.88 -28.21 -15.89
C ASP A 4 -4.82 -27.37 -15.17
N THR A 5 -3.64 -27.96 -14.96
CA THR A 5 -2.48 -27.22 -14.44
C THR A 5 -1.74 -26.59 -15.61
N ILE A 6 -1.76 -25.27 -15.73
CA ILE A 6 -0.98 -24.55 -16.77
C ILE A 6 0.50 -24.46 -16.37
N VAL A 7 0.75 -23.96 -15.16
CA VAL A 7 2.09 -23.80 -14.60
C VAL A 7 2.11 -24.23 -13.13
N SER A 8 3.22 -24.84 -12.70
CA SER A 8 3.48 -25.25 -11.32
C SER A 8 4.85 -24.78 -10.82
N GLY A 9 5.07 -24.86 -9.51
CA GLY A 9 6.36 -24.52 -8.90
C GLY A 9 6.62 -23.03 -8.70
N LEU A 10 5.59 -22.18 -8.82
CA LEU A 10 5.69 -20.76 -8.51
C LEU A 10 5.99 -20.55 -7.01
N PRO A 11 6.84 -19.58 -6.63
CA PRO A 11 7.16 -19.32 -5.23
C PRO A 11 5.97 -18.79 -4.38
N LEU A 12 5.41 -19.61 -3.49
CA LEU A 12 4.17 -19.28 -2.71
C LEU A 12 4.37 -18.51 -1.38
N GLY A 13 5.60 -18.10 -1.03
CA GLY A 13 5.90 -17.47 0.27
C GLY A 13 6.38 -16.01 0.18
N GLY A 14 6.75 -15.45 1.33
CA GLY A 14 7.31 -14.11 1.46
C GLY A 14 6.28 -13.02 1.72
N ASP A 15 6.68 -11.76 1.61
CA ASP A 15 5.80 -10.61 1.83
C ASP A 15 4.62 -10.58 0.84
N HIS A 16 4.85 -11.01 -0.40
CA HIS A 16 3.90 -10.97 -1.52
C HIS A 16 3.69 -12.36 -2.16
N PRO A 17 2.76 -13.18 -1.64
CA PRO A 17 2.55 -14.55 -2.12
C PRO A 17 1.56 -14.69 -3.29
N MET A 18 0.87 -13.61 -3.68
CA MET A 18 -0.08 -13.62 -4.80
C MET A 18 0.62 -13.70 -6.16
N HIS A 19 -0.09 -14.26 -7.14
CA HIS A 19 0.39 -14.43 -8.52
C HIS A 19 -0.64 -13.90 -9.52
N PRO A 20 -0.93 -12.58 -9.50
CA PRO A 20 -1.81 -11.95 -10.46
C PRO A 20 -1.27 -12.14 -11.88
N PHE A 21 -2.18 -12.27 -12.84
CA PHE A 21 -1.80 -12.56 -14.22
C PHE A 21 -2.80 -11.99 -15.22
N ILE A 22 -2.34 -11.86 -16.47
CA ILE A 22 -3.18 -11.55 -17.62
C ILE A 22 -2.79 -12.43 -18.81
N ILE A 23 -3.77 -12.76 -19.63
CA ILE A 23 -3.60 -13.56 -20.85
C ILE A 23 -4.01 -12.68 -22.03
N ASN A 24 -3.16 -12.57 -23.04
CA ASN A 24 -3.50 -11.89 -24.28
C ASN A 24 -4.15 -12.84 -25.30
N ALA A 25 -4.65 -12.29 -26.41
CA ALA A 25 -5.36 -13.05 -27.43
C ALA A 25 -4.46 -14.10 -28.13
N GLU A 26 -3.14 -13.91 -28.10
CA GLU A 26 -2.16 -14.84 -28.64
C GLU A 26 -1.80 -15.98 -27.66
N GLY A 27 -2.42 -16.03 -26.48
CA GLY A 27 -2.19 -17.06 -25.47
C GLY A 27 -0.93 -16.85 -24.62
N SER A 28 -0.30 -15.67 -24.67
CA SER A 28 0.76 -15.32 -23.74
C SER A 28 0.17 -14.95 -22.38
N MET A 29 0.47 -15.77 -21.37
CA MET A 29 0.12 -15.52 -19.97
C MET A 29 1.29 -14.83 -19.26
N TYR A 30 1.09 -13.60 -18.81
CA TYR A 30 2.04 -12.82 -18.02
C TYR A 30 1.66 -12.94 -16.55
N VAL A 31 2.57 -13.44 -15.72
CA VAL A 31 2.32 -13.73 -14.30
C VAL A 31 3.33 -12.94 -13.46
N ASP A 32 2.83 -12.19 -12.48
CA ASP A 32 3.71 -11.59 -11.47
C ASP A 32 4.22 -12.65 -10.50
N VAL A 33 5.52 -12.57 -10.20
CA VAL A 33 6.13 -13.33 -9.11
C VAL A 33 6.80 -12.31 -8.20
N ALA A 34 6.00 -11.77 -7.29
CA ALA A 34 6.37 -10.67 -6.42
C ALA A 34 7.46 -11.05 -5.40
N THR A 35 7.98 -10.01 -4.74
CA THR A 35 9.16 -10.13 -3.87
C THR A 35 8.82 -10.78 -2.53
N ALA A 36 9.80 -11.49 -1.96
CA ALA A 36 9.68 -12.05 -0.63
C ALA A 36 9.96 -11.02 0.46
N THR A 37 10.63 -9.92 0.13
CA THR A 37 10.98 -8.85 1.06
C THR A 37 10.60 -7.46 0.54
N ASN A 38 10.70 -6.46 1.41
CA ASN A 38 10.39 -5.08 1.07
C ASN A 38 11.39 -4.46 0.06
N SER A 39 12.69 -4.73 0.25
CA SER A 39 13.78 -4.09 -0.52
C SER A 39 15.03 -4.98 -0.65
N CYS A 40 14.84 -6.30 -0.68
CA CYS A 40 15.92 -7.31 -0.76
C CYS A 40 17.02 -7.12 0.28
N GLN A 41 16.61 -6.78 1.51
CA GLN A 41 17.51 -6.56 2.64
C GLN A 41 18.02 -7.88 3.21
N LEU A 42 19.25 -7.90 3.74
CA LEU A 42 19.77 -9.06 4.48
C LEU A 42 18.87 -9.43 5.68
N GLN A 43 18.30 -8.42 6.34
CA GLN A 43 17.26 -8.56 7.36
C GLN A 43 16.05 -7.72 6.90
N ASN A 44 15.00 -8.39 6.44
CA ASN A 44 13.81 -7.73 5.91
C ASN A 44 13.25 -6.72 6.94
N ARG A 45 12.92 -5.52 6.48
CA ARG A 45 12.27 -4.47 7.29
C ARG A 45 13.00 -4.20 8.60
N THR A 46 14.33 -4.27 8.61
CA THR A 46 15.14 -3.98 9.79
C THR A 46 15.91 -2.67 9.59
N PRO A 47 16.00 -1.80 10.62
CA PRO A 47 16.73 -0.55 10.52
C PRO A 47 18.17 -0.74 10.07
N LYS A 48 18.58 0.09 9.10
CA LYS A 48 19.94 0.10 8.55
C LYS A 48 20.41 -1.25 8.00
N SER A 49 19.50 -2.19 7.73
CA SER A 49 19.89 -3.44 7.07
C SER A 49 20.27 -3.13 5.63
N PRO A 50 21.51 -3.46 5.20
CA PRO A 50 21.90 -3.30 3.80
C PRO A 50 21.11 -4.26 2.91
N GLY A 51 21.09 -3.95 1.61
CA GLY A 51 20.59 -4.81 0.56
C GLY A 51 21.54 -5.97 0.30
N ALA A 52 21.00 -7.14 -0.01
CA ALA A 52 21.77 -8.23 -0.59
C ALA A 52 22.30 -7.77 -1.97
N ASN A 53 23.61 -7.91 -2.18
CA ASN A 53 24.27 -7.52 -3.43
C ASN A 53 25.21 -8.65 -3.91
N PRO A 54 24.85 -9.39 -4.98
CA PRO A 54 23.61 -9.26 -5.76
C PRO A 54 22.37 -9.67 -4.95
N CYS A 55 21.21 -9.11 -5.29
CA CYS A 55 19.94 -9.51 -4.70
C CYS A 55 19.56 -10.92 -5.18
N THR A 56 19.53 -11.88 -4.28
CA THR A 56 19.25 -13.29 -4.62
C THR A 56 17.77 -13.54 -4.96
N GLU A 57 16.85 -12.70 -4.46
CA GLU A 57 15.43 -12.79 -4.83
C GLU A 57 15.21 -12.56 -6.32
N LEU A 58 16.00 -11.70 -6.96
CA LEU A 58 15.95 -11.47 -8.40
C LEU A 58 16.34 -12.72 -9.21
N VAL A 59 16.62 -13.88 -8.62
CA VAL A 59 16.71 -15.14 -9.37
C VAL A 59 15.31 -15.70 -9.64
N THR A 60 14.37 -15.55 -8.70
CA THR A 60 13.07 -16.23 -8.75
C THR A 60 11.87 -15.32 -8.52
N ARG A 61 12.08 -14.03 -8.23
CA ARG A 61 11.06 -13.07 -7.83
C ARG A 61 11.38 -11.67 -8.33
N GLY A 62 10.48 -10.73 -8.06
CA GLY A 62 10.65 -9.31 -8.35
C GLY A 62 10.54 -9.01 -9.83
N GLY A 63 9.56 -9.61 -10.51
CA GLY A 63 9.41 -9.50 -11.95
C GLY A 63 8.20 -10.26 -12.50
N ILE A 64 8.08 -10.20 -13.82
CA ILE A 64 7.01 -10.85 -14.58
C ILE A 64 7.60 -12.04 -15.34
N TRP A 65 6.92 -13.18 -15.28
CA TRP A 65 7.21 -14.37 -16.06
C TRP A 65 6.18 -14.54 -17.16
N ARG A 66 6.60 -15.11 -18.30
CA ARG A 66 5.70 -15.38 -19.43
C ARG A 66 5.58 -16.88 -19.68
N TYR A 67 4.34 -17.34 -19.80
CA TYR A 67 3.98 -18.70 -20.12
C TYR A 67 3.06 -18.74 -21.34
N ASP A 68 2.88 -19.93 -21.90
CA ASP A 68 1.94 -20.20 -22.98
C ASP A 68 0.69 -20.87 -22.38
N GLU A 69 -0.45 -20.19 -22.38
CA GLU A 69 -1.68 -20.73 -21.77
C GLU A 69 -2.14 -22.03 -22.43
N ASN A 70 -1.83 -22.23 -23.72
CA ASN A 70 -2.18 -23.44 -24.46
C ASN A 70 -1.32 -24.65 -24.08
N LYS A 71 -0.34 -24.49 -23.19
CA LYS A 71 0.54 -25.57 -22.71
C LYS A 71 0.29 -25.87 -21.25
N THR A 72 -0.27 -27.05 -20.99
CA THR A 72 -0.38 -27.59 -19.63
C THR A 72 0.97 -28.08 -19.10
N ASN A 73 1.08 -28.15 -17.77
CA ASN A 73 2.19 -28.72 -17.01
C ASN A 73 3.55 -28.07 -17.25
N GLN A 74 3.55 -26.75 -17.51
CA GLN A 74 4.78 -25.96 -17.46
C GLN A 74 5.30 -25.90 -16.01
N THR A 75 6.61 -25.74 -15.86
CA THR A 75 7.25 -25.59 -14.55
C THR A 75 7.96 -24.25 -14.48
N PHE A 76 7.80 -23.56 -13.36
CA PHE A 76 8.52 -22.33 -13.09
C PHE A 76 10.04 -22.51 -13.26
N SER A 77 10.68 -21.54 -13.91
CA SER A 77 12.12 -21.47 -14.07
C SER A 77 12.56 -20.01 -14.10
N PRO A 78 13.71 -19.65 -13.48
CA PRO A 78 14.32 -18.34 -13.62
C PRO A 78 14.47 -17.87 -15.08
N ALA A 79 14.71 -18.80 -16.01
CA ALA A 79 14.93 -18.49 -17.43
C ALA A 79 13.66 -17.98 -18.16
N GLY A 80 12.47 -18.22 -17.61
CA GLY A 80 11.19 -17.79 -18.19
C GLY A 80 10.82 -16.33 -17.90
N ARG A 81 11.71 -15.56 -17.29
CA ARG A 81 11.44 -14.17 -16.92
C ARG A 81 11.27 -13.29 -18.15
N PHE A 82 10.19 -12.53 -18.16
CA PHE A 82 9.90 -11.53 -19.18
C PHE A 82 10.46 -10.15 -18.80
N ALA A 83 10.32 -9.74 -17.54
CA ALA A 83 10.81 -8.47 -17.02
C ALA A 83 11.22 -8.60 -15.55
N THR A 84 12.10 -7.73 -15.07
CA THR A 84 12.67 -7.76 -13.71
C THR A 84 12.57 -6.38 -13.04
N GLY A 85 12.85 -6.33 -11.75
CA GLY A 85 12.94 -5.08 -11.00
C GLY A 85 11.58 -4.49 -10.67
N ILE A 86 10.57 -5.34 -10.50
CA ILE A 86 9.21 -4.97 -10.13
C ILE A 86 8.88 -5.56 -8.77
N ARG A 87 8.54 -4.74 -7.77
CA ARG A 87 8.35 -5.23 -6.38
C ARG A 87 7.12 -6.12 -6.21
N ASN A 88 5.97 -5.61 -6.65
CA ASN A 88 4.67 -6.30 -6.56
C ASN A 88 3.74 -5.70 -7.61
N ALA A 89 3.46 -6.45 -8.67
CA ALA A 89 2.64 -6.04 -9.80
C ALA A 89 1.26 -6.68 -9.74
N GLU A 90 0.35 -6.03 -9.02
CA GLU A 90 -1.00 -6.55 -8.78
C GLU A 90 -1.96 -6.29 -9.94
N GLY A 91 -1.94 -5.06 -10.45
CA GLY A 91 -2.79 -4.67 -11.57
C GLY A 91 -2.14 -5.04 -12.89
N PHE A 92 -2.93 -5.62 -13.80
CA PHE A 92 -2.58 -5.86 -15.20
C PHE A 92 -3.65 -5.27 -16.13
N ALA A 93 -3.23 -4.67 -17.24
CA ALA A 93 -4.13 -4.36 -18.35
C ALA A 93 -3.44 -4.58 -19.70
N LEU A 94 -4.24 -5.01 -20.67
CA LEU A 94 -3.88 -4.98 -22.08
C LEU A 94 -4.50 -3.75 -22.73
N ASP A 95 -3.76 -3.08 -23.61
CA ASP A 95 -4.35 -2.04 -24.45
C ASP A 95 -5.34 -2.62 -25.47
N SER A 96 -6.01 -1.75 -26.24
CA SER A 96 -6.97 -2.18 -27.25
C SER A 96 -6.36 -3.02 -28.38
N THR A 97 -5.04 -3.03 -28.54
CA THR A 97 -4.35 -3.88 -29.52
C THR A 97 -4.08 -5.29 -29.00
N GLY A 98 -4.16 -5.51 -27.67
CA GLY A 98 -3.78 -6.78 -27.04
C GLY A 98 -2.27 -7.00 -26.94
N HIS A 99 -1.44 -6.09 -27.46
CA HIS A 99 0.01 -6.25 -27.51
C HIS A 99 0.76 -5.53 -26.38
N ARG A 100 0.24 -4.39 -25.90
CA ARG A 100 0.88 -3.67 -24.79
C ARG A 100 0.32 -4.17 -23.47
N VAL A 101 1.20 -4.67 -22.62
CA VAL A 101 0.87 -5.04 -21.23
C VAL A 101 1.33 -3.92 -20.31
N PHE A 102 0.40 -3.35 -19.56
CA PHE A 102 0.69 -2.44 -18.46
C PHE A 102 0.58 -3.19 -17.14
N VAL A 103 1.44 -2.86 -16.19
CA VAL A 103 1.39 -3.35 -14.81
C VAL A 103 1.47 -2.21 -13.81
N THR A 104 0.83 -2.37 -12.65
CA THR A 104 1.10 -1.46 -11.53
C THR A 104 2.34 -1.90 -10.78
N GLN A 105 2.91 -1.03 -9.98
CA GLN A 105 3.94 -1.38 -9.02
C GLN A 105 3.62 -0.73 -7.68
N HIS A 106 3.56 -1.57 -6.64
CA HIS A 106 3.57 -1.11 -5.26
C HIS A 106 4.99 -0.69 -4.88
N GLY A 107 5.15 0.57 -4.48
CA GLY A 107 6.40 1.12 -3.95
C GLY A 107 6.88 0.40 -2.68
N ARG A 108 8.14 0.61 -2.30
CA ARG A 108 8.66 0.09 -1.02
C ARG A 108 8.07 0.85 0.18
N ASP A 109 7.93 0.18 1.32
CA ASP A 109 7.46 0.81 2.57
C ASP A 109 8.64 1.28 3.41
N GLN A 110 8.51 2.08 4.47
CA GLN A 110 9.52 2.20 5.57
C GLN A 110 10.86 2.90 5.25
N LEU A 111 10.88 3.96 4.42
CA LEU A 111 12.10 4.74 4.16
C LEU A 111 12.68 5.38 5.44
N TYR A 112 11.89 6.16 6.18
CA TYR A 112 12.26 6.78 7.45
C TYR A 112 12.46 5.75 8.56
N THR A 113 11.51 4.83 8.71
CA THR A 113 11.54 3.77 9.72
C THR A 113 12.84 2.97 9.68
N ASN A 114 13.37 2.68 8.47
CA ASN A 114 14.63 1.96 8.33
C ASN A 114 15.86 2.88 8.28
N TRP A 115 15.71 4.13 7.80
CA TRP A 115 16.81 5.06 7.54
C TRP A 115 16.53 6.48 8.07
N PRO A 116 16.35 6.64 9.39
CA PRO A 116 15.93 7.91 9.99
C PRO A 116 16.98 9.03 9.91
N ALA A 117 18.22 8.69 9.53
CA ALA A 117 19.28 9.67 9.26
C ALA A 117 19.22 10.27 7.85
N LEU A 118 18.47 9.64 6.92
CA LEU A 118 18.39 10.04 5.52
C LEU A 118 17.02 10.63 5.15
N TYR A 119 15.96 10.15 5.80
CA TYR A 119 14.59 10.57 5.55
C TYR A 119 13.96 11.17 6.79
N LYS A 120 12.79 11.77 6.60
CA LYS A 120 11.89 12.27 7.64
C LYS A 120 10.55 11.54 7.57
N PRO A 121 9.72 11.55 8.64
CA PRO A 121 8.42 10.87 8.65
C PRO A 121 7.50 11.29 7.50
N ASP A 122 7.49 12.58 7.17
CA ASP A 122 6.69 13.11 6.06
C ASP A 122 7.16 12.57 4.70
N GLN A 123 8.47 12.43 4.51
CA GLN A 123 9.02 11.82 3.29
C GLN A 123 8.65 10.35 3.16
N GLU A 124 8.67 9.57 4.24
CA GLU A 124 8.17 8.19 4.20
C GLU A 124 6.70 8.14 3.81
N ALA A 125 5.87 9.05 4.28
CA ALA A 125 4.45 9.06 3.92
C ALA A 125 4.16 9.48 2.47
N THR A 126 5.09 10.19 1.83
CA THR A 126 4.92 10.71 0.46
C THR A 126 5.88 10.08 -0.56
N GLN A 127 6.72 9.12 -0.14
CA GLN A 127 7.65 8.41 -1.01
C GLN A 127 7.76 6.93 -0.61
N PRO A 128 8.15 6.05 -1.55
CA PRO A 128 8.25 6.27 -2.99
C PRO A 128 6.86 6.33 -3.65
N ALA A 129 6.80 6.78 -4.90
CA ALA A 129 5.55 6.78 -5.64
C ALA A 129 5.04 5.35 -5.91
N GLU A 130 3.72 5.21 -6.04
CA GLU A 130 3.15 4.07 -6.74
C GLU A 130 3.28 4.30 -8.25
N GLU A 131 3.36 3.24 -9.05
CA GLU A 131 3.75 3.36 -10.45
C GLU A 131 2.80 2.61 -11.40
N LEU A 132 2.59 3.16 -12.59
CA LEU A 132 2.11 2.46 -13.78
C LEU A 132 3.29 2.22 -14.70
N LEU A 133 3.56 0.96 -15.04
CA LEU A 133 4.68 0.54 -15.86
C LEU A 133 4.16 -0.04 -17.17
N LEU A 134 4.80 0.30 -18.29
CA LEU A 134 4.61 -0.40 -19.56
C LEU A 134 5.65 -1.51 -19.70
N LEU A 135 5.22 -2.77 -19.72
CA LEU A 135 6.11 -3.92 -19.78
C LEU A 135 6.89 -3.98 -21.10
N ARG A 136 8.18 -4.31 -20.98
CA ARG A 136 9.11 -4.56 -22.08
C ARG A 136 9.82 -5.88 -21.85
N ALA A 137 10.00 -6.67 -22.90
CA ALA A 137 10.80 -7.88 -22.85
C ALA A 137 12.24 -7.52 -22.44
N GLY A 138 12.76 -8.18 -21.41
CA GLY A 138 14.07 -7.88 -20.81
C GLY A 138 14.14 -6.57 -20.02
N GLY A 139 13.02 -5.89 -19.79
CA GLY A 139 12.98 -4.63 -19.05
C GLY A 139 13.38 -4.80 -17.59
N ASP A 140 14.10 -3.81 -17.05
CA ASP A 140 14.46 -3.69 -15.65
C ASP A 140 13.91 -2.38 -15.09
N TYR A 141 12.98 -2.48 -14.14
CA TYR A 141 12.26 -1.34 -13.54
C TYR A 141 12.88 -0.87 -12.22
N GLY A 142 14.03 -1.44 -11.83
CA GLY A 142 14.93 -0.86 -10.87
C GLY A 142 14.86 -1.40 -9.45
N TRP A 143 13.75 -2.02 -9.00
CA TRP A 143 13.75 -2.69 -7.69
C TRP A 143 14.82 -3.80 -7.66
N PRO A 144 15.56 -4.02 -6.57
CA PRO A 144 15.48 -3.34 -5.27
C PRO A 144 16.41 -2.12 -5.16
N GLU A 145 17.29 -1.90 -6.14
CA GLU A 145 18.33 -0.86 -6.09
C GLU A 145 17.75 0.54 -6.25
N CYS A 146 16.59 0.67 -6.86
CA CYS A 146 16.00 1.94 -7.24
C CYS A 146 14.56 2.06 -6.77
N TYR A 147 14.15 3.29 -6.46
CA TYR A 147 12.74 3.65 -6.29
C TYR A 147 12.46 4.98 -7.01
N TYR A 148 11.21 5.21 -7.41
CA TYR A 148 10.83 6.46 -8.06
C TYR A 148 10.52 7.56 -7.03
N ASP A 149 11.33 8.61 -7.03
CA ASP A 149 11.04 9.85 -6.31
C ASP A 149 10.22 10.76 -7.23
N ALA A 150 8.92 10.90 -6.94
CA ALA A 150 8.02 11.74 -7.71
C ALA A 150 8.32 13.25 -7.58
N GLY A 151 8.95 13.68 -6.49
CA GLY A 151 9.39 15.07 -6.33
C GLY A 151 10.57 15.39 -7.23
N ALA A 152 11.52 14.46 -7.34
CA ALA A 152 12.66 14.57 -8.25
C ALA A 152 12.37 14.08 -9.69
N GLN A 153 11.19 13.47 -9.91
CA GLN A 153 10.72 12.88 -11.16
C GLN A 153 11.71 11.88 -11.79
N LYS A 154 12.39 11.09 -10.96
CA LYS A 154 13.40 10.14 -11.42
C LYS A 154 13.55 8.95 -10.48
N LEU A 155 14.09 7.85 -11.01
CA LEU A 155 14.57 6.75 -10.20
C LEU A 155 15.86 7.16 -9.46
N VAL A 156 15.92 6.89 -8.17
CA VAL A 156 17.04 7.21 -7.28
C VAL A 156 17.51 5.96 -6.55
N LEU A 157 18.79 5.96 -6.17
CA LEU A 157 19.42 4.81 -5.51
C LEU A 157 18.83 4.64 -4.11
N ALA A 158 18.38 3.43 -3.82
CA ALA A 158 17.86 3.03 -2.53
C ALA A 158 18.96 3.04 -1.46
N PRO A 159 18.63 3.43 -0.21
CA PRO A 159 19.61 3.52 0.87
C PRO A 159 20.25 2.16 1.22
N GLU A 160 19.52 1.06 1.03
CA GLU A 160 20.01 -0.32 1.14
C GLU A 160 21.27 -0.58 0.27
N TYR A 161 21.42 0.17 -0.82
CA TYR A 161 22.47 0.05 -1.83
C TYR A 161 23.40 1.27 -1.87
N GLY A 162 23.42 2.06 -0.79
CA GLY A 162 24.30 3.21 -0.65
C GLY A 162 23.77 4.50 -1.29
N GLY A 163 22.45 4.63 -1.40
CA GLY A 163 21.75 5.88 -1.67
C GLY A 163 21.80 6.86 -0.49
N ASP A 164 21.57 8.14 -0.77
CA ASP A 164 21.82 9.27 0.15
C ASP A 164 20.59 10.16 0.36
N GLY A 165 19.39 9.56 0.34
CA GLY A 165 18.14 10.29 0.50
C GLY A 165 17.65 10.96 -0.79
N GLY A 166 17.79 10.27 -1.93
CA GLY A 166 17.24 10.72 -3.23
C GLY A 166 18.15 11.58 -4.10
N LYS A 167 19.40 11.85 -3.69
CA LYS A 167 20.33 12.68 -4.48
C LYS A 167 21.13 11.84 -5.48
N LYS A 168 21.59 10.66 -5.04
CA LYS A 168 22.38 9.71 -5.81
C LYS A 168 21.47 8.85 -6.69
N VAL A 169 21.84 8.75 -7.98
CA VAL A 169 21.12 7.96 -8.98
C VAL A 169 21.83 6.63 -9.26
N GLY A 170 23.15 6.64 -9.44
CA GLY A 170 23.93 5.42 -9.67
C GLY A 170 23.39 4.55 -10.83
N PRO A 171 23.22 3.23 -10.65
CA PRO A 171 22.71 2.34 -11.70
C PRO A 171 21.27 2.65 -12.14
N CYS A 172 20.52 3.46 -11.38
CA CYS A 172 19.13 3.79 -11.66
C CYS A 172 18.92 4.57 -12.96
N THR A 173 19.97 5.19 -13.51
CA THR A 173 19.91 5.90 -14.80
C THR A 173 19.66 4.98 -15.99
N ASN A 174 19.92 3.67 -15.85
CA ASN A 174 19.77 2.68 -16.91
C ASN A 174 18.48 1.84 -16.78
N LYS A 175 17.64 2.16 -15.79
CA LYS A 175 16.40 1.44 -15.50
C LYS A 175 15.23 2.10 -16.24
N LEU A 176 14.20 1.33 -16.55
CA LEU A 176 13.00 1.83 -17.23
C LEU A 176 12.15 2.65 -16.25
N PRO A 177 11.80 3.90 -16.59
CA PRO A 177 10.95 4.74 -15.74
C PRO A 177 9.48 4.33 -15.84
N PRO A 178 8.63 4.78 -14.90
CA PRO A 178 7.20 4.59 -14.99
C PRO A 178 6.57 5.38 -16.15
N THR A 179 5.48 4.85 -16.68
CA THR A 179 4.57 5.54 -17.60
C THR A 179 3.79 6.64 -16.89
N ALA A 180 3.39 6.40 -15.64
CA ALA A 180 2.75 7.37 -14.75
C ALA A 180 3.08 7.05 -13.29
N ALA A 181 3.05 8.05 -12.42
CA ALA A 181 3.31 7.90 -10.99
C ALA A 181 2.15 8.47 -10.17
N PHE A 182 1.87 7.86 -9.02
CA PHE A 182 0.75 8.19 -8.14
C PHE A 182 1.25 8.40 -6.70
N PRO A 183 0.43 9.03 -5.83
CA PRO A 183 0.80 9.23 -4.44
C PRO A 183 1.19 7.92 -3.74
N ALA A 184 2.21 8.01 -2.89
CA ALA A 184 2.76 6.88 -2.17
C ALA A 184 1.72 6.11 -1.33
N HIS A 185 1.90 4.80 -1.25
CA HIS A 185 1.19 3.86 -0.39
C HIS A 185 -0.28 3.64 -0.73
N TRP A 186 -0.78 4.16 -1.86
CA TRP A 186 -2.19 3.98 -2.24
C TRP A 186 -2.55 2.53 -2.61
N ALA A 187 -1.56 1.65 -2.81
CA ALA A 187 -1.73 0.22 -3.06
C ALA A 187 -2.57 -0.08 -4.32
N PRO A 188 -2.01 0.05 -5.54
CA PRO A 188 -2.72 -0.19 -6.79
C PRO A 188 -2.93 -1.70 -7.07
N ASN A 189 -4.03 -2.27 -6.58
CA ASN A 189 -4.28 -3.71 -6.61
C ASN A 189 -4.85 -4.24 -7.92
N ALA A 190 -5.52 -3.41 -8.72
CA ALA A 190 -6.07 -3.85 -9.98
C ALA A 190 -6.07 -2.72 -11.00
N MET A 191 -6.07 -3.10 -12.27
CA MET A 191 -6.35 -2.17 -13.35
C MET A 191 -7.16 -2.83 -14.47
N VAL A 192 -7.79 -2.02 -15.30
CA VAL A 192 -8.41 -2.48 -16.55
C VAL A 192 -8.33 -1.37 -17.58
N PHE A 193 -8.00 -1.71 -18.83
CA PHE A 193 -8.01 -0.75 -19.92
C PHE A 193 -9.46 -0.45 -20.33
N SER A 194 -9.72 0.81 -20.63
CA SER A 194 -11.02 1.29 -21.08
C SER A 194 -10.92 1.93 -22.45
N ASP A 195 -11.69 1.38 -23.37
CA ASP A 195 -11.96 1.95 -24.70
C ASP A 195 -13.45 1.81 -25.06
N LYS A 196 -14.30 1.58 -24.06
CA LYS A 196 -15.73 1.34 -24.25
C LYS A 196 -16.49 2.66 -24.28
N GLU A 197 -17.64 2.64 -24.96
CA GLU A 197 -18.44 3.84 -25.19
C GLU A 197 -19.41 4.17 -24.05
N GLN A 198 -19.56 3.28 -23.08
CA GLN A 198 -20.47 3.45 -21.94
C GLN A 198 -20.12 4.70 -21.11
N PHE A 199 -18.84 5.05 -21.01
CA PHE A 199 -18.38 6.26 -20.34
C PHE A 199 -18.05 7.38 -21.34
N PRO A 200 -18.08 8.66 -20.91
CA PRO A 200 -17.68 9.78 -21.76
C PRO A 200 -16.30 9.57 -22.42
N ILE A 201 -16.10 10.17 -23.60
CA ILE A 201 -14.88 9.99 -24.43
C ILE A 201 -13.57 10.16 -23.66
N ARG A 202 -13.55 11.00 -22.62
CA ARG A 202 -12.40 11.22 -21.73
C ARG A 202 -11.90 9.96 -21.02
N TYR A 203 -12.77 8.96 -20.81
CA TYR A 203 -12.46 7.69 -20.15
C TYR A 203 -12.14 6.57 -21.15
N ARG A 204 -11.84 6.94 -22.40
CA ARG A 204 -11.33 6.04 -23.43
C ARG A 204 -9.81 6.20 -23.58
N SER A 205 -9.15 5.21 -24.16
CA SER A 205 -7.69 5.18 -24.33
C SER A 205 -6.93 5.41 -23.02
N GLY A 206 -7.29 4.68 -21.97
CA GLY A 206 -6.61 4.78 -20.68
C GLY A 206 -6.92 3.60 -19.77
N VAL A 207 -6.41 3.67 -18.55
CA VAL A 207 -6.59 2.60 -17.56
C VAL A 207 -7.36 3.12 -16.35
N PHE A 208 -8.37 2.36 -15.92
CA PHE A 208 -8.89 2.47 -14.57
C PHE A 208 -7.97 1.70 -13.63
N ILE A 209 -7.66 2.25 -12.46
CA ILE A 209 -6.81 1.61 -11.44
C ILE A 209 -7.54 1.67 -10.11
N ALA A 210 -7.66 0.52 -9.43
CA ALA A 210 -8.22 0.42 -8.09
C ALA A 210 -7.10 0.54 -7.06
N PHE A 211 -7.18 1.58 -6.24
CA PHE A 211 -6.30 1.78 -5.10
C PHE A 211 -6.95 1.27 -3.82
N HIS A 212 -6.36 0.21 -3.28
CA HIS A 212 -6.84 -0.54 -2.12
C HIS A 212 -6.75 0.24 -0.81
N GLY A 213 -5.88 1.24 -0.79
CA GLY A 213 -5.75 2.20 0.30
C GLY A 213 -4.60 1.88 1.25
N SER A 214 -4.02 2.95 1.78
CA SER A 214 -2.75 2.89 2.50
C SER A 214 -2.90 2.37 3.94
N TRP A 215 -1.78 1.83 4.42
CA TRP A 215 -1.52 1.56 5.84
C TRP A 215 -0.25 2.30 6.34
N ASN A 216 0.77 2.46 5.48
CA ASN A 216 2.08 3.01 5.82
C ASN A 216 2.21 4.51 5.46
N ARG A 217 1.33 5.36 5.99
CA ARG A 217 1.25 6.79 5.60
C ARG A 217 1.28 7.78 6.77
N ALA A 218 1.60 7.30 7.98
CA ALA A 218 1.79 8.17 9.13
C ALA A 218 2.93 9.18 8.85
N PRO A 219 2.82 10.45 9.29
CA PRO A 219 1.83 10.99 10.22
C PRO A 219 0.56 11.57 9.55
N TYR A 220 0.38 11.37 8.25
CA TYR A 220 -0.78 11.86 7.53
C TYR A 220 -1.95 10.86 7.57
N ALA A 221 -3.13 11.34 7.20
CA ALA A 221 -4.27 10.46 6.95
C ALA A 221 -3.93 9.41 5.88
N GLN A 222 -4.54 8.23 6.01
CA GLN A 222 -4.43 7.22 4.97
C GLN A 222 -5.06 7.72 3.65
N GLY A 223 -4.46 7.35 2.53
CA GLY A 223 -4.87 7.75 1.18
C GLY A 223 -5.29 6.55 0.32
N GLY A 224 -5.75 6.82 -0.90
CA GLY A 224 -6.33 5.81 -1.79
C GLY A 224 -7.79 5.53 -1.43
N TYR A 225 -8.17 4.25 -1.44
CA TYR A 225 -9.55 3.77 -1.27
C TYR A 225 -10.49 4.27 -2.37
N ASN A 226 -9.98 4.34 -3.60
CA ASN A 226 -10.66 4.93 -4.74
C ASN A 226 -10.31 4.19 -6.03
N VAL A 227 -11.05 4.51 -7.10
CA VAL A 227 -10.72 4.14 -8.47
C VAL A 227 -10.31 5.40 -9.20
N VAL A 228 -9.16 5.37 -9.84
CA VAL A 228 -8.67 6.46 -10.70
C VAL A 228 -8.77 6.08 -12.16
N PHE A 229 -8.74 7.08 -13.03
CA PHE A 229 -8.48 6.92 -14.45
C PHE A 229 -7.17 7.63 -14.83
N GLN A 230 -6.26 6.92 -15.49
CA GLN A 230 -5.05 7.48 -16.08
C GLN A 230 -5.19 7.47 -17.61
N PRO A 231 -5.35 8.65 -18.26
CA PRO A 231 -5.40 8.72 -19.71
C PRO A 231 -4.03 8.40 -20.33
N LEU A 232 -4.02 7.67 -21.44
CA LEU A 232 -2.82 7.23 -22.15
C LEU A 232 -2.84 7.71 -23.61
N ALA A 233 -1.65 7.88 -24.19
CA ALA A 233 -1.43 8.05 -25.61
C ALA A 233 -0.31 7.09 -26.05
N GLY A 234 -0.71 5.90 -26.49
CA GLY A 234 0.22 4.81 -26.79
C GLY A 234 0.99 4.39 -25.54
N ASP A 235 2.28 4.73 -25.51
CA ASP A 235 3.22 4.24 -24.50
C ASP A 235 3.37 5.18 -23.28
N ARG A 236 2.65 6.30 -23.27
CA ARG A 236 2.83 7.40 -22.31
C ARG A 236 1.50 7.83 -21.70
N ALA A 237 1.55 8.37 -20.49
CA ALA A 237 0.45 9.19 -19.96
C ALA A 237 0.20 10.39 -20.88
N SER A 238 -1.07 10.67 -21.19
CA SER A 238 -1.47 11.83 -22.02
C SER A 238 -1.99 13.01 -21.20
N GLY A 239 -2.11 12.84 -19.88
CA GLY A 239 -2.56 13.86 -18.95
C GLY A 239 -2.44 13.40 -17.50
N SER A 240 -2.86 14.26 -16.57
CA SER A 240 -2.96 13.91 -15.15
C SER A 240 -4.03 12.84 -14.92
N CYS A 241 -3.84 11.98 -13.93
CA CYS A 241 -4.92 11.07 -13.53
C CYS A 241 -6.08 11.82 -12.87
N GLU A 242 -7.23 11.15 -12.87
CA GLU A 242 -8.48 11.64 -12.33
C GLU A 242 -9.02 10.66 -11.30
N ILE A 243 -9.54 11.16 -10.17
CA ILE A 243 -10.35 10.33 -9.26
C ILE A 243 -11.69 10.08 -9.95
N PHE A 244 -11.91 8.83 -10.36
CA PHE A 244 -13.13 8.41 -11.07
C PHE A 244 -14.25 8.05 -10.10
N ALA A 245 -13.94 7.28 -9.05
CA ALA A 245 -14.87 6.93 -7.99
C ALA A 245 -14.14 6.92 -6.64
N ASP A 246 -14.73 7.52 -5.61
CA ASP A 246 -14.21 7.57 -4.24
C ASP A 246 -15.37 7.33 -3.26
N GLY A 247 -15.08 7.32 -1.95
CA GLY A 247 -16.06 7.11 -0.88
C GLY A 247 -16.17 5.65 -0.43
N PHE A 248 -15.41 4.74 -1.04
CA PHE A 248 -15.44 3.31 -0.68
C PHE A 248 -15.10 3.08 0.80
N ALA A 249 -14.14 3.82 1.35
CA ALA A 249 -13.76 3.68 2.75
C ALA A 249 -14.84 4.16 3.75
N GLY A 250 -15.85 4.92 3.31
CA GLY A 250 -16.76 5.62 4.20
C GLY A 250 -16.06 6.71 5.02
N ALA A 251 -16.52 6.93 6.25
CA ALA A 251 -15.99 7.99 7.12
C ALA A 251 -14.56 7.75 7.62
N VAL A 252 -14.07 6.50 7.60
CA VAL A 252 -12.79 6.12 8.21
C VAL A 252 -11.89 5.42 7.19
N LYS A 253 -10.77 6.07 6.85
CA LYS A 253 -9.72 5.48 6.02
C LYS A 253 -8.72 4.72 6.89
N SER A 254 -9.00 3.46 7.16
CA SER A 254 -8.01 2.52 7.73
C SER A 254 -8.23 1.10 7.17
N PRO A 255 -7.17 0.28 7.03
CA PRO A 255 -7.26 -1.05 6.42
C PRO A 255 -8.35 -1.96 6.98
N ASP A 256 -8.65 -1.80 8.27
CA ASP A 256 -9.49 -2.65 9.10
C ASP A 256 -10.89 -2.07 9.36
N ARG A 257 -11.06 -0.74 9.28
CA ARG A 257 -12.35 -0.06 9.51
C ARG A 257 -12.98 0.54 8.27
N ALA A 258 -12.24 0.64 7.16
CA ALA A 258 -12.82 1.05 5.90
C ALA A 258 -14.06 0.21 5.60
N GLU A 259 -15.13 0.88 5.16
CA GLU A 259 -16.36 0.19 4.77
C GLU A 259 -16.07 -0.77 3.62
N HIS A 260 -15.31 -0.33 2.61
CA HIS A 260 -14.92 -1.13 1.46
C HIS A 260 -13.53 -0.71 0.93
N ARG A 261 -12.78 -1.65 0.35
CA ARG A 261 -11.46 -1.41 -0.24
C ARG A 261 -11.40 -1.93 -1.69
N PRO A 262 -11.30 -1.05 -2.70
CA PRO A 262 -11.24 -1.46 -4.09
C PRO A 262 -10.06 -2.41 -4.37
N SER A 263 -10.34 -3.63 -4.83
CA SER A 263 -9.33 -4.69 -4.98
C SER A 263 -9.25 -5.30 -6.39
N GLY A 264 -10.33 -5.25 -7.17
CA GLY A 264 -10.43 -5.86 -8.50
C GLY A 264 -11.25 -5.00 -9.44
N LEU A 265 -10.93 -5.06 -10.73
CA LEU A 265 -11.61 -4.30 -11.79
C LEU A 265 -11.93 -5.19 -12.99
N ALA A 266 -13.11 -4.99 -13.57
CA ALA A 266 -13.50 -5.60 -14.84
C ALA A 266 -14.43 -4.68 -15.61
N VAL A 267 -14.41 -4.77 -16.95
CA VAL A 267 -15.36 -4.06 -17.81
C VAL A 267 -16.33 -5.08 -18.40
N GLY A 268 -17.63 -4.87 -18.16
CA GLY A 268 -18.68 -5.75 -18.69
C GLY A 268 -18.84 -5.63 -20.21
N PRO A 269 -19.57 -6.58 -20.84
CA PRO A 269 -19.88 -6.49 -22.28
C PRO A 269 -20.63 -5.21 -22.68
N ASP A 270 -21.40 -4.65 -21.75
CA ASP A 270 -22.12 -3.38 -21.90
C ASP A 270 -21.25 -2.14 -21.62
N GLY A 271 -19.96 -2.32 -21.33
CA GLY A 271 -19.03 -1.26 -20.99
C GLY A 271 -19.12 -0.73 -19.55
N SER A 272 -19.98 -1.30 -18.70
CA SER A 272 -20.02 -0.97 -17.27
C SER A 272 -18.69 -1.32 -16.59
N LEU A 273 -18.25 -0.49 -15.63
CA LEU A 273 -17.10 -0.83 -14.79
C LEU A 273 -17.60 -1.59 -13.55
N TYR A 274 -16.96 -2.72 -13.25
CA TYR A 274 -17.16 -3.49 -12.03
C TYR A 274 -15.97 -3.30 -11.10
N VAL A 275 -16.23 -3.10 -9.81
CA VAL A 275 -15.22 -2.92 -8.77
C VAL A 275 -15.50 -3.91 -7.63
N SER A 276 -14.53 -4.75 -7.28
CA SER A 276 -14.65 -5.64 -6.12
C SER A 276 -14.03 -5.04 -4.87
N ASP A 277 -14.50 -5.51 -3.72
CA ASP A 277 -13.93 -5.30 -2.39
C ASP A 277 -13.66 -6.65 -1.74
N ASP A 278 -12.42 -6.89 -1.35
CA ASP A 278 -11.97 -8.14 -0.74
C ASP A 278 -12.19 -8.18 0.78
N VAL A 279 -12.47 -7.04 1.43
CA VAL A 279 -12.69 -6.98 2.88
C VAL A 279 -14.13 -7.29 3.26
N ARG A 280 -15.12 -6.78 2.54
CA ARG A 280 -16.56 -7.06 2.79
C ARG A 280 -17.26 -7.82 1.67
N GLY A 281 -16.54 -8.18 0.60
CA GLY A 281 -17.08 -9.01 -0.48
C GLY A 281 -18.10 -8.29 -1.38
N ARG A 282 -18.10 -6.95 -1.43
CA ARG A 282 -19.03 -6.19 -2.26
C ARG A 282 -18.53 -6.07 -3.69
N ILE A 283 -19.43 -6.25 -4.66
CA ILE A 283 -19.20 -5.91 -6.06
C ILE A 283 -20.05 -4.70 -6.43
N TYR A 284 -19.40 -3.62 -6.86
CA TYR A 284 -20.03 -2.43 -7.41
C TYR A 284 -20.12 -2.55 -8.93
N ARG A 285 -21.25 -2.14 -9.52
CA ARG A 285 -21.40 -1.90 -10.95
C ARG A 285 -21.63 -0.42 -11.18
N ILE A 286 -20.71 0.22 -11.88
CA ILE A 286 -20.76 1.64 -12.21
C ILE A 286 -21.21 1.78 -13.66
N VAL A 287 -22.30 2.51 -13.86
CA VAL A 287 -22.88 2.83 -15.16
C VAL A 287 -23.01 4.35 -15.30
N TYR A 288 -22.65 4.86 -16.46
CA TYR A 288 -22.95 6.25 -16.82
C TYR A 288 -24.33 6.34 -17.47
N ARG A 289 -25.18 7.25 -16.98
CA ARG A 289 -26.56 7.47 -17.48
C ARG A 289 -26.74 8.81 -18.20
N GLY A 290 -25.66 9.58 -18.38
CA GLY A 290 -25.70 10.86 -19.09
C GLY A 290 -25.57 10.70 -20.61
N GLY A 291 -25.80 11.77 -21.36
CA GLY A 291 -25.54 11.80 -22.80
C GLY A 291 -24.03 11.78 -23.12
N SER A 292 -23.67 11.28 -24.32
CA SER A 292 -22.30 11.25 -24.85
C SER A 292 -21.68 12.65 -25.05
N GLU A 293 -22.52 13.69 -25.16
CA GLU A 293 -22.14 15.10 -25.29
C GLU A 293 -22.14 15.88 -23.96
N GLY A 294 -22.23 15.18 -22.82
CA GLY A 294 -22.21 15.83 -21.50
C GLY A 294 -20.98 16.71 -21.32
N GLY A 295 -21.16 18.03 -21.41
CA GLY A 295 -20.10 19.04 -21.37
C GLY A 295 -19.14 18.84 -20.21
N ALA A 296 -17.88 19.25 -20.40
CA ALA A 296 -16.73 18.99 -19.53
C ALA A 296 -17.09 18.93 -18.04
N ALA A 297 -17.39 17.72 -17.55
CA ALA A 297 -17.64 17.53 -16.14
C ALA A 297 -16.39 17.98 -15.39
N LYS A 298 -16.57 18.88 -14.40
CA LYS A 298 -15.53 19.16 -13.40
C LYS A 298 -15.12 17.81 -12.83
N PHE A 299 -13.90 17.39 -13.13
CA PHE A 299 -13.32 16.17 -12.61
C PHE A 299 -12.40 16.52 -11.45
N THR A 300 -12.19 15.55 -10.58
CA THR A 300 -11.26 15.69 -9.49
C THR A 300 -9.90 15.19 -9.96
N PRO A 301 -8.91 16.06 -10.21
CA PRO A 301 -7.57 15.58 -10.52
C PRO A 301 -7.03 14.79 -9.32
N CYS A 302 -6.21 13.79 -9.60
CA CYS A 302 -5.42 13.16 -8.54
C CYS A 302 -4.55 14.21 -7.84
N PRO A 303 -4.27 14.05 -6.53
CA PRO A 303 -3.17 14.75 -5.89
C PRO A 303 -1.87 14.50 -6.64
N SER A 304 -0.97 15.49 -6.69
CA SER A 304 0.39 15.26 -7.19
C SER A 304 1.03 14.10 -6.42
N ALA A 305 1.75 13.22 -7.12
CA ALA A 305 2.47 12.13 -6.48
C ALA A 305 3.52 12.61 -5.46
N SER A 306 3.98 13.86 -5.59
CA SER A 306 4.89 14.55 -4.65
C SER A 306 4.20 15.50 -3.68
N ALA A 307 2.87 15.64 -3.73
CA ALA A 307 2.17 16.55 -2.83
C ALA A 307 2.26 16.05 -1.38
N PRO A 308 2.33 16.98 -0.40
CA PRO A 308 2.06 16.65 0.98
C PRO A 308 0.73 15.89 1.08
N ALA A 309 0.70 14.89 1.96
CA ALA A 309 -0.41 13.97 2.10
C ALA A 309 -1.64 14.57 2.82
N GLY A 310 -1.80 15.90 2.76
CA GLY A 310 -2.75 16.71 3.52
C GLY A 310 -2.05 17.50 4.63
N ASN A 311 -2.83 18.02 5.58
CA ASN A 311 -2.26 18.49 6.84
C ASN A 311 -1.81 17.28 7.66
N ILE A 312 -0.66 17.38 8.33
CA ILE A 312 -0.31 16.41 9.38
C ILE A 312 -1.47 16.38 10.37
N ILE A 313 -1.88 15.20 10.82
CA ILE A 313 -2.90 15.09 11.88
C ILE A 313 -2.26 15.48 13.21
N GLU A 314 -1.92 16.76 13.36
CA GLU A 314 -1.62 17.41 14.63
C GLU A 314 -2.95 17.85 15.24
N VAL A 315 -3.82 16.89 15.54
CA VAL A 315 -4.92 17.21 16.45
C VAL A 315 -4.25 17.36 17.82
N ALA A 316 -4.07 18.61 18.27
CA ALA A 316 -3.72 18.91 19.65
C ALA A 316 -4.62 18.05 20.53
N ALA A 317 -4.03 17.34 21.50
CA ALA A 317 -4.76 16.51 22.45
C ALA A 317 -5.70 17.42 23.27
N LYS A 318 -6.88 17.74 22.73
CA LYS A 318 -7.90 18.44 23.48
C LYS A 318 -8.48 17.44 24.49
N PRO A 319 -8.74 17.88 25.73
CA PRO A 319 -9.58 17.15 26.66
C PRO A 319 -10.92 16.78 25.98
N PRO A 320 -11.63 15.75 26.47
CA PRO A 320 -12.84 15.23 25.84
C PRO A 320 -13.99 16.24 25.66
N GLU A 321 -13.90 17.47 26.15
CA GLU A 321 -15.00 18.46 26.13
C GLU A 321 -15.08 19.36 24.87
N GLY A 322 -14.38 19.05 23.77
CA GLY A 322 -14.51 19.81 22.52
C GLY A 322 -15.88 19.65 21.84
N THR A 323 -16.38 20.69 21.16
CA THR A 323 -17.72 20.79 20.52
C THR A 323 -17.99 19.86 19.31
N HIS A 324 -17.33 18.69 19.23
CA HIS A 324 -17.62 17.68 18.23
C HIS A 324 -18.86 16.86 18.67
N PRO A 325 -19.83 16.55 17.80
CA PRO A 325 -21.02 15.78 18.17
C PRO A 325 -20.71 14.37 18.73
N ASP A 326 -19.52 13.84 18.42
CA ASP A 326 -19.00 12.57 18.95
C ASP A 326 -17.96 12.72 20.08
N ALA A 327 -17.72 13.94 20.57
CA ALA A 327 -16.86 14.17 21.73
C ALA A 327 -17.51 13.56 22.98
N GLY A 328 -16.90 12.49 23.48
CA GLY A 328 -17.40 11.80 24.67
C GLY A 328 -18.27 10.57 24.40
N ALA A 329 -18.33 10.04 23.18
CA ALA A 329 -18.86 8.70 22.92
C ALA A 329 -17.74 7.68 22.63
N PRO A 330 -16.92 7.27 23.62
CA PRO A 330 -16.03 6.15 23.42
C PRO A 330 -16.72 4.83 23.77
N THR A 331 -16.38 3.79 23.02
CA THR A 331 -16.52 2.40 23.45
C THR A 331 -15.73 2.09 24.73
N SER A 332 -14.78 2.96 25.12
CA SER A 332 -13.91 2.82 26.29
C SER A 332 -14.46 3.27 27.64
N ARG A 333 -15.70 3.80 27.76
CA ARG A 333 -16.26 4.25 29.07
C ARG A 333 -16.26 3.16 30.16
N ASN A 334 -16.20 1.89 29.78
CA ASN A 334 -16.20 0.74 30.69
C ASN A 334 -14.88 -0.05 30.71
N LEU A 335 -13.82 0.46 30.07
CA LEU A 335 -12.52 -0.21 30.08
C LEU A 335 -11.81 0.00 31.42
N PRO A 336 -11.08 -1.00 31.93
CA PRO A 336 -10.34 -0.87 33.18
C PRO A 336 -9.18 0.12 33.03
N VAL A 337 -8.79 0.74 34.15
CA VAL A 337 -7.73 1.75 34.19
C VAL A 337 -6.56 1.18 34.98
N PRO A 338 -5.32 1.17 34.44
CA PRO A 338 -4.17 0.71 35.20
C PRO A 338 -3.84 1.66 36.35
N GLU A 339 -3.21 1.14 37.41
CA GLU A 339 -2.70 1.95 38.50
C GLU A 339 -1.73 3.03 37.96
N GLY A 340 -1.97 4.29 38.34
CA GLY A 340 -1.19 5.43 37.85
C GLY A 340 -1.71 6.08 36.57
N ALA A 341 -2.81 5.57 35.98
CA ALA A 341 -3.50 6.20 34.85
C ALA A 341 -4.91 6.69 35.24
N THR A 342 -5.56 7.41 34.33
CA THR A 342 -6.95 7.87 34.47
C THR A 342 -7.83 7.36 33.33
N GLY A 343 -9.15 7.34 33.52
CA GLY A 343 -10.08 7.03 32.42
C GLY A 343 -9.95 8.00 31.23
N GLU A 344 -9.56 9.25 31.48
CA GLU A 344 -9.26 10.22 30.43
C GLU A 344 -8.02 9.82 29.62
N MET A 345 -6.99 9.26 30.26
CA MET A 345 -5.82 8.72 29.57
C MET A 345 -6.20 7.52 28.70
N VAL A 346 -7.07 6.63 29.17
CA VAL A 346 -7.59 5.52 28.36
C VAL A 346 -8.37 6.04 27.14
N ALA A 347 -9.25 7.02 27.35
CA ALA A 347 -10.01 7.63 26.25
C ALA A 347 -9.11 8.39 25.26
N LEU A 348 -8.06 9.06 25.73
CA LEU A 348 -7.06 9.70 24.86
C LEU A 348 -6.24 8.65 24.10
N GLY A 349 -5.82 7.58 24.78
CA GLY A 349 -5.09 6.47 24.20
C GLY A 349 -5.86 5.77 23.08
N GLU A 350 -7.17 5.55 23.24
CA GLU A 350 -8.06 5.04 22.19
C GLU A 350 -8.01 5.93 20.94
N ARG A 351 -8.12 7.26 21.14
CA ARG A 351 -8.05 8.22 20.01
C ARG A 351 -6.69 8.20 19.32
N ILE A 352 -5.60 8.13 20.07
CA ILE A 352 -4.24 8.02 19.52
C ILE A 352 -4.09 6.70 18.74
N TYR A 353 -4.54 5.58 19.32
CA TYR A 353 -4.48 4.26 18.69
C TYR A 353 -5.16 4.24 17.32
N HIS A 354 -6.28 4.94 17.21
CA HIS A 354 -7.09 5.07 16.00
C HIS A 354 -6.65 6.20 15.04
N GLY A 355 -5.50 6.86 15.30
CA GLY A 355 -4.98 7.94 14.46
C GLY A 355 -5.77 9.24 14.48
N GLN A 356 -6.63 9.43 15.48
CA GLN A 356 -7.40 10.65 15.66
C GLN A 356 -6.58 11.75 16.37
N VAL A 357 -5.50 11.37 17.08
CA VAL A 357 -4.58 12.28 17.78
C VAL A 357 -3.13 11.83 17.54
N GLY A 358 -2.23 12.78 17.28
CA GLY A 358 -0.79 12.53 17.20
C GLY A 358 -0.30 11.75 15.97
N GLY A 359 -1.20 11.39 15.04
CA GLY A 359 -0.83 10.74 13.76
C GLY A 359 -0.39 9.28 13.85
N ALA A 360 -0.49 8.63 15.02
CA ALA A 360 -0.18 7.21 15.17
C ALA A 360 -1.29 6.34 14.57
N THR A 361 -0.98 5.38 13.71
CA THR A 361 -1.98 4.50 13.10
C THR A 361 -1.78 3.05 13.50
N CYS A 362 -1.86 2.79 14.81
CA CYS A 362 -1.66 1.46 15.41
C CYS A 362 -2.62 0.41 14.81
N THR A 363 -3.83 0.84 14.39
CA THR A 363 -4.82 -0.03 13.75
C THR A 363 -4.34 -0.68 12.45
N GLY A 364 -3.40 -0.05 11.73
CA GLY A 364 -2.87 -0.60 10.49
C GLY A 364 -2.18 -1.96 10.67
N CYS A 365 -1.56 -2.17 11.83
CA CYS A 365 -0.89 -3.42 12.17
C CYS A 365 -1.68 -4.27 13.17
N HIS A 366 -2.36 -3.64 14.14
CA HIS A 366 -2.99 -4.34 15.27
C HIS A 366 -4.53 -4.45 15.14
N GLY A 367 -5.12 -3.86 14.09
CA GLY A 367 -6.58 -3.79 13.91
C GLY A 367 -7.28 -2.89 14.93
N ALA A 368 -8.50 -2.46 14.65
CA ALA A 368 -9.22 -1.48 15.49
C ALA A 368 -9.53 -2.00 16.89
N SER A 369 -9.85 -3.28 16.99
CA SER A 369 -10.14 -3.94 18.27
C SER A 369 -8.88 -4.42 19.00
N GLY A 370 -7.68 -4.16 18.46
CA GLY A 370 -6.45 -4.71 18.99
C GLY A 370 -6.25 -6.19 18.73
N LYS A 371 -7.12 -6.86 17.96
CA LYS A 371 -7.06 -8.32 17.72
C LYS A 371 -5.91 -8.79 16.82
N GLY A 372 -5.06 -7.88 16.37
CA GLY A 372 -3.92 -8.18 15.52
C GLY A 372 -4.28 -8.35 14.05
N SER A 373 -3.24 -8.55 13.24
CA SER A 373 -3.32 -8.87 11.82
C SER A 373 -2.10 -9.71 11.43
N PRO A 374 -1.96 -10.17 10.18
CA PRO A 374 -0.69 -10.74 9.72
C PRO A 374 0.53 -9.81 9.87
N LEU A 375 0.32 -8.52 10.11
CA LEU A 375 1.38 -7.52 10.31
C LEU A 375 1.73 -7.30 11.79
N GLY A 376 0.86 -7.63 12.74
CA GLY A 376 1.08 -7.32 14.15
C GLY A 376 0.25 -8.18 15.13
N PRO A 377 0.72 -8.34 16.38
CA PRO A 377 0.08 -9.20 17.39
C PRO A 377 -1.29 -8.72 17.85
N ASP A 378 -2.05 -9.68 18.40
CA ASP A 378 -3.24 -9.44 19.22
C ASP A 378 -2.81 -8.81 20.57
N LEU A 379 -3.24 -7.57 20.79
CA LEU A 379 -3.01 -6.76 21.99
C LEU A 379 -4.06 -7.00 23.08
N THR A 380 -5.10 -7.80 22.80
CA THR A 380 -6.12 -8.21 23.77
C THR A 380 -5.77 -9.54 24.45
N ASP A 381 -4.73 -10.23 23.96
CA ASP A 381 -4.25 -11.46 24.57
C ASP A 381 -3.50 -11.16 25.89
N LYS A 382 -3.55 -12.11 26.84
CA LYS A 382 -2.84 -12.01 28.12
C LYS A 382 -1.36 -12.35 27.99
N LYS A 383 -0.95 -12.88 26.84
CA LYS A 383 0.42 -13.28 26.56
C LYS A 383 1.19 -12.17 25.84
N TRP A 384 2.05 -11.49 26.58
CA TRP A 384 2.92 -10.45 26.03
C TRP A 384 4.25 -11.00 25.52
N LEU A 385 4.63 -10.60 24.31
CA LEU A 385 5.83 -11.11 23.62
C LEU A 385 7.09 -10.24 23.84
N TRP A 386 6.91 -8.93 24.03
CA TRP A 386 7.99 -7.93 24.21
C TRP A 386 7.77 -7.00 25.41
N SER A 387 6.79 -7.33 26.26
CA SER A 387 6.46 -6.65 27.51
C SER A 387 6.14 -7.74 28.55
N ASP A 388 6.15 -7.37 29.83
CA ASP A 388 5.57 -8.17 30.91
C ASP A 388 4.04 -7.97 31.05
N GLY A 389 3.44 -7.15 30.17
CA GLY A 389 2.03 -6.80 30.20
C GLY A 389 1.68 -5.72 31.21
N SER A 390 2.66 -5.22 31.96
CA SER A 390 2.47 -4.07 32.84
C SER A 390 2.28 -2.79 32.04
N TYR A 391 1.60 -1.82 32.64
CA TYR A 391 1.40 -0.50 32.07
C TYR A 391 2.74 0.17 31.67
N THR A 392 3.76 0.09 32.54
CA THR A 392 5.10 0.63 32.29
C THR A 392 5.85 -0.14 31.21
N GLY A 393 5.73 -1.48 31.20
CA GLY A 393 6.29 -2.33 30.16
C GLY A 393 5.72 -2.02 28.78
N ILE A 394 4.40 -1.87 28.67
CA ILE A 394 3.71 -1.49 27.44
C ILE A 394 4.16 -0.09 26.96
N ALA A 395 4.22 0.90 27.86
CA ALA A 395 4.69 2.25 27.53
C ALA A 395 6.12 2.23 26.97
N LYS A 396 7.00 1.43 27.57
CA LYS A 396 8.37 1.22 27.08
C LYS A 396 8.38 0.59 25.68
N THR A 397 7.62 -0.47 25.45
CA THR A 397 7.52 -1.11 24.13
C THR A 397 7.02 -0.14 23.05
N ILE A 398 6.02 0.69 23.37
CA ILE A 398 5.53 1.73 22.44
C ILE A 398 6.61 2.76 22.14
N ALA A 399 7.31 3.26 23.17
CA ALA A 399 8.33 4.29 23.01
C ALA A 399 9.53 3.79 22.19
N GLU A 400 10.00 2.57 22.45
CA GLU A 400 11.21 2.00 21.84
C GLU A 400 10.93 1.29 20.50
N GLY A 401 9.69 0.88 20.27
CA GLY A 401 9.33 0.04 19.13
C GLY A 401 9.77 -1.42 19.29
N VAL A 402 9.42 -2.24 18.30
CA VAL A 402 9.84 -3.64 18.17
C VAL A 402 10.46 -3.82 16.79
N MET A 403 11.76 -3.56 16.68
CA MET A 403 12.45 -3.61 15.38
C MET A 403 12.76 -5.02 14.90
N ARG A 404 12.69 -6.03 15.79
CA ARG A 404 12.91 -7.45 15.46
C ARG A 404 11.80 -8.29 16.10
N PRO A 405 10.62 -8.38 15.47
CA PRO A 405 9.54 -9.18 16.00
C PRO A 405 9.90 -10.68 15.97
N LYS A 406 9.58 -11.41 17.04
CA LYS A 406 9.72 -12.86 17.17
C LYS A 406 8.81 -13.67 16.23
N GLN A 407 7.60 -13.18 15.95
CA GLN A 407 6.52 -13.95 15.30
C GLN A 407 5.86 -13.23 14.12
N TYR A 408 6.24 -11.99 13.82
CA TYR A 408 5.59 -11.15 12.82
C TYR A 408 6.61 -10.58 11.83
N ARG A 409 6.18 -10.36 10.59
CA ARG A 409 7.06 -9.91 9.49
C ARG A 409 7.35 -8.41 9.49
N SER A 410 6.50 -7.61 10.14
CA SER A 410 6.64 -6.15 10.16
C SER A 410 7.20 -5.67 11.49
N PRO A 411 8.30 -4.89 11.50
CA PRO A 411 8.74 -4.21 12.71
C PRO A 411 7.68 -3.20 13.15
N MET A 412 7.62 -2.94 14.45
CA MET A 412 6.91 -1.79 14.98
C MET A 412 7.92 -0.66 15.18
N PRO A 413 7.92 0.43 14.38
CA PRO A 413 8.78 1.57 14.66
C PRO A 413 8.52 2.14 16.06
N PRO A 414 9.51 2.82 16.67
CA PRO A 414 9.28 3.68 17.83
C PRO A 414 8.02 4.52 17.62
N THR A 415 7.18 4.61 18.65
CA THR A 415 5.93 5.38 18.67
C THR A 415 4.96 5.06 17.53
N GLY A 416 5.06 3.86 16.93
CA GLY A 416 4.26 3.46 15.77
C GLY A 416 4.56 4.29 14.51
N GLY A 417 5.73 4.93 14.43
CA GLY A 417 6.15 5.78 13.31
C GLY A 417 5.65 7.23 13.40
N ALA A 418 4.87 7.55 14.44
CA ALA A 418 4.37 8.89 14.70
C ALA A 418 5.29 9.68 15.65
N GLN A 419 5.08 10.99 15.76
CA GLN A 419 5.81 11.84 16.70
C GLN A 419 4.95 12.05 17.97
N LEU A 420 4.97 11.05 18.87
CA LEU A 420 4.19 11.10 20.12
C LEU A 420 5.00 11.71 21.27
N THR A 421 4.36 12.55 22.09
CA THR A 421 4.93 13.04 23.36
C THR A 421 4.93 11.95 24.43
N ALA A 422 5.68 12.16 25.53
CA ALA A 422 5.68 11.23 26.66
C ALA A 422 4.26 11.00 27.23
N ASP A 423 3.46 12.06 27.35
CA ASP A 423 2.07 11.97 27.83
C ASP A 423 1.18 11.19 26.86
N GLN A 424 1.39 11.35 25.55
CA GLN A 424 0.66 10.60 24.52
C GLN A 424 1.03 9.12 24.52
N ILE A 425 2.32 8.79 24.70
CA ILE A 425 2.78 7.40 24.88
C ILE A 425 2.15 6.80 26.13
N SER A 426 2.16 7.55 27.24
CA SER A 426 1.56 7.17 28.51
C SER A 426 0.06 6.89 28.39
N ALA A 427 -0.68 7.74 27.68
CA ALA A 427 -2.11 7.54 27.41
C ALA A 427 -2.37 6.34 26.48
N LEU A 428 -1.60 6.21 25.40
CA LEU A 428 -1.70 5.07 24.47
C LEU A 428 -1.43 3.74 25.19
N ALA A 429 -0.43 3.69 26.06
CA ALA A 429 -0.13 2.52 26.87
C ALA A 429 -1.27 2.16 27.83
N ALA A 430 -1.96 3.15 28.41
CA ALA A 430 -3.10 2.92 29.29
C ALA A 430 -4.26 2.26 28.52
N TYR A 431 -4.55 2.72 27.30
CA TYR A 431 -5.55 2.10 26.44
C TYR A 431 -5.17 0.67 26.04
N VAL A 432 -3.93 0.46 25.56
CA VAL A 432 -3.45 -0.88 25.16
C VAL A 432 -3.46 -1.86 26.33
N TRP A 433 -3.10 -1.41 27.54
CA TRP A 433 -3.23 -2.22 28.75
C TRP A 433 -4.68 -2.64 28.99
N ALA A 434 -5.62 -1.70 28.86
CA ALA A 434 -7.04 -1.92 29.09
C ALA A 434 -7.72 -2.87 28.08
N LEU A 435 -7.08 -3.14 26.94
CA LEU A 435 -7.57 -4.12 25.96
C LEU A 435 -7.38 -5.58 26.41
N SER A 436 -6.49 -5.85 27.36
CA SER A 436 -6.07 -7.21 27.76
C SER A 436 -6.32 -7.56 29.24
N HIS A 437 -6.80 -6.59 30.02
CA HIS A 437 -7.11 -6.70 31.44
C HIS A 437 -8.59 -6.39 31.67
#